data_AF-V5HSR3-F1
#
_entry.id   AF-V5HSR3-F1
#
_cell.length_a   1.000
_cell.length_b   1.000
_cell.length_c   1.000
_cell.angle_alpha   90.00
_cell.angle_beta   90.00
_cell.angle_gamma   90.00
#
_symmetry.space_group_name_H-M   'P 1'
#
loop_
_entity.id
_entity.type
_entity.pdbx_description
1 polymer ?
#
loop_
_entity_poly.entity_id
_entity_poly.type
_entity_poly.pdbx_seq_one_letter_code
_entity_poly.pdbx_strand_id
1 'polypeptide(L)'
;ARIQVTFEVFLVEKSYFCHKDGFDIVDRTGEVRAYCGPQGGRNFLMQDNHIRMRMYTDETVEDRGFRIRVKLFQSPCGGIFKGQRSGIIMSPHHPYAYTADSLCIWRIEAPRNMLIKLQFTSYFDIRSEDDQTCLMDYLAVSRTGNFSTDTKRYCGQTRPRSIISKTNKLELKFVSDCIEDGRGFKVRFDLISAYNVPMAPSTTPYIPQSCSRVDCGKAHDESARIVGGSEFRPHKYPWLVPIFDDFYTYICSGSLISPRFVLTAAHCCENQKKLYVKLGAHSLREGLYRPVSKCV
;
A
#
# COMPACT_ATOMS: atom_id res chain seq x y z
N ALA A 1 -15.12 -2.45 -16.43
CA ALA A 1 -14.94 -1.33 -17.38
C ALA A 1 -14.12 -0.25 -16.68
N ARG A 2 -13.08 0.26 -17.31
CA ARG A 2 -12.36 1.47 -16.89
C ARG A 2 -13.02 2.66 -17.57
N ILE A 3 -12.98 3.80 -16.92
CA ILE A 3 -13.46 5.07 -17.48
C ILE A 3 -12.23 5.94 -17.71
N GLN A 4 -11.85 6.14 -18.98
CA GLN A 4 -10.85 7.15 -19.32
C GLN A 4 -11.56 8.51 -19.39
N VAL A 5 -11.08 9.45 -18.60
CA VAL A 5 -11.53 10.84 -18.59
C VAL A 5 -10.44 11.70 -19.23
N THR A 6 -10.79 12.35 -20.33
CA THR A 6 -9.90 13.24 -21.08
C THR A 6 -10.46 14.65 -21.04
N PHE A 7 -9.71 15.59 -20.48
CA PHE A 7 -10.03 17.01 -20.49
C PHE A 7 -9.45 17.61 -21.77
N GLU A 8 -10.29 17.88 -22.74
CA GLU A 8 -9.89 18.53 -24.00
C GLU A 8 -9.80 20.04 -23.84
N VAL A 9 -10.65 20.60 -22.98
CA VAL A 9 -10.66 22.01 -22.56
C VAL A 9 -11.08 22.03 -21.09
N PHE A 10 -10.42 22.82 -20.25
CA PHE A 10 -10.83 23.02 -18.87
C PHE A 10 -10.44 24.43 -18.42
N LEU A 11 -11.41 25.34 -18.48
CA LEU A 11 -11.28 26.76 -18.17
C LEU A 11 -12.37 27.09 -17.16
N VAL A 12 -12.04 26.89 -15.89
CA VAL A 12 -12.90 27.11 -14.73
C VAL A 12 -12.18 28.10 -13.83
N GLU A 13 -12.90 28.96 -13.11
CA GLU A 13 -12.29 29.96 -12.22
C GLU A 13 -11.23 29.33 -11.31
N LYS A 14 -10.11 30.02 -11.13
CA LYS A 14 -9.04 29.56 -10.26
C LYS A 14 -9.30 30.06 -8.84
N SER A 15 -9.49 29.14 -7.90
CA SER A 15 -9.59 29.44 -6.46
C SER A 15 -8.73 28.50 -5.62
N TYR A 16 -8.32 28.95 -4.42
CA TYR A 16 -7.65 28.08 -3.46
C TYR A 16 -8.62 27.00 -2.97
N PHE A 17 -8.25 25.73 -3.09
CA PHE A 17 -9.12 24.58 -2.76
C PHE A 17 -10.40 24.42 -3.61
N CYS A 18 -10.53 25.15 -4.72
CA CYS A 18 -11.67 25.03 -5.63
C CYS A 18 -13.04 25.26 -4.97
N HIS A 19 -13.18 26.19 -4.02
CA HIS A 19 -14.43 26.40 -3.29
C HIS A 19 -15.43 27.35 -3.98
N LYS A 20 -14.98 28.05 -5.01
CA LYS A 20 -15.80 28.92 -5.87
C LYS A 20 -16.38 28.10 -7.03
N ASP A 21 -15.97 28.38 -8.26
CA ASP A 21 -16.25 27.46 -9.37
C ASP A 21 -15.34 26.24 -9.32
N GLY A 22 -15.94 25.08 -9.51
CA GLY A 22 -15.21 23.83 -9.44
C GLY A 22 -15.94 22.66 -10.08
N PHE A 23 -15.16 21.62 -10.33
CA PHE A 23 -15.62 20.37 -10.88
C PHE A 23 -15.10 19.22 -10.03
N ASP A 24 -16.01 18.47 -9.43
CA ASP A 24 -15.71 17.30 -8.62
C ASP A 24 -15.90 16.02 -9.41
N ILE A 25 -14.98 15.10 -9.21
CA ILE A 25 -15.15 13.71 -9.61
C ILE A 25 -15.19 12.85 -8.35
N VAL A 26 -16.29 12.15 -8.17
CA VAL A 26 -16.54 11.26 -7.04
C VAL A 26 -16.50 9.82 -7.53
N ASP A 27 -15.64 9.03 -6.90
CA ASP A 27 -15.54 7.60 -7.17
C ASP A 27 -16.63 6.80 -6.44
N ARG A 28 -16.63 5.46 -6.57
CA ARG A 28 -17.63 4.62 -5.90
C ARG A 28 -17.43 4.54 -4.38
N THR A 29 -16.23 4.84 -3.88
CA THR A 29 -15.93 4.87 -2.44
C THR A 29 -16.37 6.17 -1.76
N GLY A 30 -16.70 7.19 -2.56
CA GLY A 30 -17.05 8.53 -2.10
C GLY A 30 -15.84 9.46 -2.00
N GLU A 31 -14.66 9.05 -2.49
CA GLU A 31 -13.48 9.90 -2.57
C GLU A 31 -13.73 11.00 -3.62
N VAL A 32 -13.55 12.25 -3.22
CA VAL A 32 -13.78 13.43 -4.04
C VAL A 32 -12.46 14.02 -4.52
N ARG A 33 -12.32 14.21 -5.83
CA ARG A 33 -11.25 15.03 -6.42
C ARG A 33 -11.85 16.29 -7.03
N ALA A 34 -11.49 17.43 -6.48
CA ALA A 34 -11.92 18.75 -6.95
C ALA A 34 -10.90 19.33 -7.94
N TYR A 35 -11.42 19.94 -9.01
CA TYR A 35 -10.65 20.55 -10.09
C TYR A 35 -11.16 21.96 -10.35
N CYS A 36 -10.24 22.92 -10.47
CA CYS A 36 -10.51 24.32 -10.79
C CYS A 36 -9.27 24.95 -11.45
N GLY A 37 -9.43 26.10 -12.09
CA GLY A 37 -8.37 26.77 -12.85
C GLY A 37 -8.05 26.12 -14.21
N PRO A 38 -7.33 26.85 -15.09
CA PRO A 38 -7.10 26.46 -16.50
C PRO A 38 -6.20 25.22 -16.71
N GLN A 39 -5.66 24.65 -15.64
CA GLN A 39 -4.79 23.46 -15.63
C GLN A 39 -5.33 22.34 -14.72
N GLY A 40 -6.55 22.50 -14.19
CA GLY A 40 -7.15 21.56 -13.24
C GLY A 40 -7.40 20.19 -13.86
N GLY A 41 -7.87 20.15 -15.11
CA GLY A 41 -8.21 18.91 -15.81
C GLY A 41 -7.01 18.09 -16.26
N ARG A 42 -6.42 17.28 -15.37
CA ARG A 42 -5.41 16.28 -15.77
C ARG A 42 -6.11 15.02 -16.26
N ASN A 43 -5.79 14.57 -17.48
CA ASN A 43 -6.29 13.30 -18.02
C ASN A 43 -5.98 12.14 -17.07
N PHE A 44 -6.95 11.25 -16.86
CA PHE A 44 -6.75 10.12 -15.96
C PHE A 44 -7.66 8.94 -16.32
N LEU A 45 -7.27 7.76 -15.81
CA LEU A 45 -7.98 6.51 -16.02
C LEU A 45 -8.56 6.03 -14.69
N MET A 46 -9.89 6.03 -14.58
CA MET A 46 -10.59 5.43 -13.46
C MET A 46 -10.72 3.93 -13.67
N GLN A 47 -10.50 3.20 -12.59
CA GLN A 47 -10.61 1.74 -12.57
C GLN A 47 -12.02 1.25 -12.23
N ASP A 48 -12.88 2.17 -11.75
CA ASP A 48 -14.29 1.91 -11.50
C ASP A 48 -15.10 1.99 -12.80
N ASN A 49 -16.22 1.26 -12.80
CA ASN A 49 -17.24 1.29 -13.86
C ASN A 49 -18.35 2.32 -13.57
N HIS A 50 -18.18 3.14 -12.55
CA HIS A 50 -19.12 4.18 -12.14
C HIS A 50 -18.35 5.44 -11.81
N ILE A 51 -18.81 6.57 -12.34
CA ILE A 51 -18.26 7.90 -12.10
C ILE A 51 -19.41 8.84 -11.81
N ARG A 52 -19.27 9.70 -10.80
CA ARG A 52 -20.18 10.81 -10.58
C ARG A 52 -19.39 12.09 -10.75
N MET A 53 -19.83 12.94 -11.66
CA MET A 53 -19.26 14.24 -11.92
C MET A 53 -20.21 15.31 -11.38
N ARG A 54 -19.69 16.32 -10.68
CA ARG A 54 -20.47 17.45 -10.17
C ARG A 54 -19.77 18.76 -10.51
N MET A 55 -20.45 19.63 -11.23
CA MET A 55 -20.03 21.02 -11.39
C MET A 55 -20.75 21.88 -10.35
N TYR A 56 -20.08 22.90 -9.84
CA TYR A 56 -20.65 23.94 -9.01
C TYR A 56 -20.02 25.28 -9.37
N THR A 57 -20.79 26.34 -9.18
CA THR A 57 -20.40 27.72 -9.49
C THR A 57 -20.85 28.65 -8.37
N ASP A 58 -20.20 29.81 -8.24
CA ASP A 58 -20.68 30.90 -7.41
C ASP A 58 -21.30 32.04 -8.24
N GLU A 59 -21.58 33.19 -7.62
CA GLU A 59 -22.23 34.34 -8.26
C GLU A 59 -21.25 35.27 -9.00
N THR A 60 -19.95 34.93 -9.04
CA THR A 60 -18.87 35.79 -9.52
C THR A 60 -17.94 35.08 -10.50
N VAL A 61 -17.42 35.82 -11.49
CA VAL A 61 -16.34 35.39 -12.41
C VAL A 61 -16.64 34.14 -13.23
N GLU A 62 -17.22 34.34 -14.40
CA GLU A 62 -17.46 33.30 -15.41
C GLU A 62 -16.25 33.01 -16.33
N ASP A 63 -16.13 31.76 -16.79
CA ASP A 63 -15.17 31.33 -17.81
C ASP A 63 -15.85 30.37 -18.81
N ARG A 64 -15.15 29.95 -19.86
CA ARG A 64 -15.68 29.15 -20.98
C ARG A 64 -16.06 27.71 -20.60
N GLY A 65 -15.78 27.29 -19.37
CA GLY A 65 -16.12 25.97 -18.85
C GLY A 65 -15.18 24.87 -19.37
N PHE A 66 -15.72 23.68 -19.58
CA PHE A 66 -14.92 22.50 -19.90
C PHE A 66 -15.52 21.64 -21.02
N ARG A 67 -14.63 20.91 -21.69
CA ARG A 67 -14.99 19.83 -22.62
C ARG A 67 -14.27 18.56 -22.17
N ILE A 68 -15.05 17.60 -21.71
CA ILE A 68 -14.55 16.32 -21.21
C ILE A 68 -15.03 15.20 -22.12
N ARG A 69 -14.09 14.40 -22.61
CA ARG A 69 -14.37 13.15 -23.33
C ARG A 69 -14.25 11.98 -22.37
N VAL A 70 -15.30 11.16 -22.31
CA VAL A 70 -15.34 9.95 -21.47
C VAL A 70 -15.36 8.73 -22.37
N LYS A 71 -14.42 7.81 -22.17
CA LYS A 71 -14.38 6.52 -22.88
C LYS A 71 -14.44 5.35 -21.90
N LEU A 72 -15.32 4.40 -22.16
CA LEU A 72 -15.37 3.14 -21.45
C LEU A 72 -14.40 2.15 -22.11
N PHE A 73 -13.36 1.74 -21.39
CA PHE A 73 -12.51 0.62 -21.79
C PHE A 73 -12.99 -0.64 -21.08
N GLN A 74 -13.36 -1.67 -21.82
CA GLN A 74 -13.36 -3.01 -21.23
C GLN A 74 -11.90 -3.38 -20.97
N SER A 75 -11.46 -3.23 -19.72
CA SER A 75 -10.20 -3.81 -19.27
C SER A 75 -10.28 -5.32 -19.51
N PRO A 76 -9.32 -5.95 -20.22
CA PRO A 76 -9.35 -7.39 -20.49
C PRO A 76 -9.20 -8.24 -19.21
N CYS A 77 -8.96 -7.60 -18.07
CA CYS A 77 -8.63 -8.20 -16.80
C CYS A 77 -9.03 -7.29 -15.63
N GLY A 78 -8.92 -7.80 -14.40
CA GLY A 78 -9.34 -7.11 -13.18
C GLY A 78 -10.77 -7.45 -12.77
N GLY A 79 -11.20 -6.95 -11.60
CA GLY A 79 -12.56 -7.17 -11.10
C GLY A 79 -12.68 -7.07 -9.59
N ILE A 80 -13.92 -7.20 -9.12
CA ILE A 80 -14.24 -7.16 -7.68
C ILE A 80 -14.95 -8.47 -7.32
N PHE A 81 -14.44 -9.18 -6.32
CA PHE A 81 -15.05 -10.36 -5.73
C PHE A 81 -15.58 -10.00 -4.34
N LYS A 82 -16.89 -10.12 -4.16
CA LYS A 82 -17.60 -9.89 -2.89
C LYS A 82 -18.44 -11.12 -2.56
N GLY A 83 -18.09 -11.80 -1.46
CA GLY A 83 -18.85 -12.93 -0.95
C GLY A 83 -18.65 -14.28 -1.65
N GLN A 84 -17.91 -14.34 -2.77
CA GLN A 84 -17.51 -15.63 -3.35
C GLN A 84 -16.55 -16.38 -2.42
N ARG A 85 -16.84 -17.65 -2.13
CA ARG A 85 -16.00 -18.50 -1.27
C ARG A 85 -14.66 -18.89 -1.91
N SER A 86 -14.60 -18.87 -3.23
CA SER A 86 -13.37 -19.11 -3.99
C SER A 86 -13.47 -18.51 -5.37
N GLY A 87 -12.34 -18.34 -6.04
CA GLY A 87 -12.29 -17.91 -7.43
C GLY A 87 -10.92 -18.08 -8.05
N ILE A 88 -10.84 -17.83 -9.36
CA ILE A 88 -9.61 -17.93 -10.13
C ILE A 88 -9.33 -16.58 -10.77
N ILE A 89 -8.09 -16.15 -10.68
CA ILE A 89 -7.56 -14.93 -11.28
C ILE A 89 -6.40 -15.34 -12.19
N MET A 90 -6.40 -14.79 -13.40
CA MET A 90 -5.38 -15.03 -14.42
C MET A 90 -4.87 -13.70 -14.96
N SER A 91 -3.61 -13.68 -15.40
CA SER A 91 -3.11 -12.63 -16.28
C SER A 91 -3.94 -12.55 -17.57
N PRO A 92 -3.97 -11.40 -18.26
CA PRO A 92 -4.56 -11.28 -19.59
C PRO A 92 -4.04 -12.38 -20.53
N HIS A 93 -4.92 -12.91 -21.38
CA HIS A 93 -4.60 -13.92 -22.41
C HIS A 93 -3.99 -15.26 -21.93
N HIS A 94 -3.96 -15.52 -20.62
CA HIS A 94 -3.54 -16.81 -20.09
C HIS A 94 -4.30 -17.97 -20.77
N PRO A 95 -3.63 -19.06 -21.21
CA PRO A 95 -2.26 -19.47 -20.89
C PRO A 95 -1.15 -18.86 -21.77
N TYR A 96 -1.49 -18.01 -22.73
CA TYR A 96 -0.50 -17.36 -23.60
C TYR A 96 0.16 -16.17 -22.91
N ALA A 97 1.10 -15.53 -23.62
CA ALA A 97 1.78 -14.34 -23.14
C ALA A 97 0.76 -13.22 -22.83
N TYR A 98 1.00 -12.48 -21.75
CA TYR A 98 0.15 -11.35 -21.41
C TYR A 98 0.41 -10.16 -22.34
N THR A 99 -0.58 -9.27 -22.47
CA THR A 99 -0.47 -8.06 -23.29
C THR A 99 0.47 -7.04 -22.67
N ALA A 100 1.14 -6.27 -23.52
CA ALA A 100 1.89 -5.08 -23.12
C ALA A 100 0.95 -4.01 -22.53
N ASP A 101 1.51 -3.11 -21.73
CA ASP A 101 0.81 -1.98 -21.08
C ASP A 101 -0.42 -2.41 -20.26
N SER A 102 -0.36 -3.62 -19.68
CA SER A 102 -1.44 -4.16 -18.86
C SER A 102 -1.48 -3.48 -17.49
N LEU A 103 -2.67 -3.15 -17.03
CA LEU A 103 -2.93 -2.68 -15.66
C LEU A 103 -4.17 -3.36 -15.09
N CYS A 104 -3.99 -4.54 -14.52
CA CYS A 104 -5.09 -5.32 -13.98
C CYS A 104 -5.15 -5.15 -12.47
N ILE A 105 -6.32 -4.81 -11.92
CA ILE A 105 -6.52 -4.77 -10.47
C ILE A 105 -7.69 -5.65 -10.06
N TRP A 106 -7.44 -6.55 -9.12
CA TRP A 106 -8.46 -7.41 -8.54
C TRP A 106 -8.60 -7.09 -7.05
N ARG A 107 -9.83 -6.85 -6.62
CA ARG A 107 -10.19 -6.60 -5.23
C ARG A 107 -11.02 -7.75 -4.70
N ILE A 108 -10.58 -8.35 -3.61
CA ILE A 108 -11.29 -9.45 -2.96
C ILE A 108 -11.72 -8.99 -1.57
N GLU A 109 -13.02 -9.02 -1.32
CA GLU A 109 -13.64 -8.65 -0.04
C GLU A 109 -14.40 -9.85 0.54
N ALA A 110 -13.89 -10.32 1.67
CA ALA A 110 -14.45 -11.41 2.45
C ALA A 110 -15.31 -10.88 3.62
N PRO A 111 -16.19 -11.72 4.20
CA PRO A 111 -16.82 -11.42 5.48
C PRO A 111 -15.79 -11.16 6.59
N ARG A 112 -16.17 -10.40 7.64
CA ARG A 112 -15.25 -9.94 8.70
C ARG A 112 -14.51 -11.04 9.46
N ASN A 113 -15.03 -12.27 9.47
CA ASN A 113 -14.46 -13.44 10.16
C ASN A 113 -13.70 -14.38 9.22
N MET A 114 -13.43 -13.96 7.99
CA MET A 114 -12.72 -14.75 6.99
C MET A 114 -11.50 -14.00 6.46
N LEU A 115 -10.47 -14.76 6.14
CA LEU A 115 -9.27 -14.31 5.45
C LEU A 115 -9.25 -14.90 4.05
N ILE A 116 -8.42 -14.32 3.19
CA ILE A 116 -8.27 -14.70 1.79
C ILE A 116 -6.92 -15.37 1.62
N LYS A 117 -6.92 -16.62 1.16
CA LYS A 117 -5.71 -17.37 0.83
C LYS A 117 -5.53 -17.41 -0.68
N LEU A 118 -4.40 -16.94 -1.17
CA LEU A 118 -3.96 -17.07 -2.55
C LEU A 118 -3.05 -18.28 -2.71
N GLN A 119 -3.31 -19.07 -3.75
CA GLN A 119 -2.49 -20.22 -4.15
C GLN A 119 -2.24 -20.15 -5.65
N PHE A 120 -0.98 -20.01 -6.05
CA PHE A 120 -0.60 -20.04 -7.46
C PHE A 120 -0.69 -21.49 -7.95
N THR A 121 -1.61 -21.76 -8.87
CA THR A 121 -1.97 -23.13 -9.32
C THR A 121 -1.31 -23.53 -10.63
N SER A 122 -0.63 -22.61 -11.31
CA SER A 122 0.08 -22.86 -12.58
C SER A 122 1.53 -22.35 -12.50
N TYR A 123 2.20 -22.26 -13.63
CA TYR A 123 3.44 -21.50 -13.78
C TYR A 123 3.23 -20.04 -13.38
N PHE A 124 4.32 -19.42 -12.96
CA PHE A 124 4.44 -18.00 -12.69
C PHE A 124 5.61 -17.51 -13.52
N ASP A 125 5.37 -16.59 -14.44
CA ASP A 125 6.30 -16.20 -15.48
C ASP A 125 6.02 -14.74 -15.85
N ILE A 126 6.57 -13.84 -15.05
CA ILE A 126 6.45 -12.39 -15.26
C ILE A 126 7.85 -11.88 -15.54
N ARG A 127 8.06 -11.20 -16.68
CA ARG A 127 9.38 -10.74 -17.07
C ARG A 127 9.94 -9.74 -16.06
N SER A 128 11.21 -9.91 -15.70
CA SER A 128 11.98 -8.88 -15.03
C SER A 128 13.45 -9.03 -15.40
N GLU A 129 14.14 -7.90 -15.55
CA GLU A 129 15.61 -7.90 -15.67
C GLU A 129 16.27 -8.07 -14.30
N ASP A 130 15.59 -7.64 -13.24
CA ASP A 130 16.00 -7.83 -11.85
C ASP A 130 14.85 -8.44 -11.03
N ASP A 131 14.99 -9.72 -10.71
CA ASP A 131 14.02 -10.50 -9.92
C ASP A 131 13.91 -10.03 -8.45
N GLN A 132 14.85 -9.21 -7.96
CA GLN A 132 14.80 -8.68 -6.59
C GLN A 132 13.91 -7.45 -6.47
N THR A 133 13.96 -6.55 -7.46
CA THR A 133 13.28 -5.25 -7.38
C THR A 133 11.94 -5.22 -8.13
N CYS A 134 11.75 -6.07 -9.14
CA CYS A 134 10.52 -6.15 -9.95
C CYS A 134 10.04 -4.77 -10.43
N LEU A 135 10.92 -4.06 -11.14
CA LEU A 135 10.71 -2.67 -11.57
C LEU A 135 9.93 -2.56 -12.88
N MET A 136 10.07 -3.54 -13.78
CA MET A 136 9.39 -3.59 -15.08
C MET A 136 8.00 -4.23 -14.90
N ASP A 137 7.86 -5.51 -15.25
CA ASP A 137 6.60 -6.22 -15.06
C ASP A 137 6.53 -6.78 -13.64
N TYR A 138 5.37 -6.65 -13.01
CA TYR A 138 5.19 -7.17 -11.66
C TYR A 138 3.73 -7.45 -11.32
N LEU A 139 3.55 -8.42 -10.43
CA LEU A 139 2.34 -8.61 -9.66
C LEU A 139 2.55 -8.07 -8.24
N ALA A 140 1.88 -6.99 -7.88
CA ALA A 140 1.81 -6.48 -6.52
C ALA A 140 0.63 -7.12 -5.78
N VAL A 141 0.86 -7.58 -4.54
CA VAL A 141 -0.17 -8.12 -3.65
C VAL A 141 -0.15 -7.34 -2.34
N SER A 142 -1.28 -6.73 -1.98
CA SER A 142 -1.52 -6.12 -0.66
C SER A 142 -2.36 -7.06 0.20
N ARG A 143 -1.80 -7.49 1.33
CA ARG A 143 -2.49 -8.40 2.27
C ARG A 143 -3.53 -7.71 3.14
N THR A 144 -3.58 -6.39 3.15
CA THR A 144 -4.54 -5.58 3.93
C THR A 144 -5.65 -4.99 3.06
N GLY A 145 -5.53 -5.09 1.74
CA GLY A 145 -6.42 -4.46 0.78
C GLY A 145 -6.13 -2.99 0.52
N ASN A 146 -4.92 -2.52 0.84
CA ASN A 146 -4.45 -1.17 0.54
C ASN A 146 -2.98 -1.22 0.14
N PHE A 147 -2.66 -0.83 -1.10
CA PHE A 147 -1.29 -0.90 -1.63
C PHE A 147 -0.25 -0.07 -0.88
N SER A 148 -0.64 0.92 -0.07
CA SER A 148 0.28 1.66 0.81
C SER A 148 0.70 0.87 2.05
N THR A 149 0.07 -0.28 2.33
CA THR A 149 0.31 -1.08 3.53
C THR A 149 0.51 -2.55 3.17
N ASP A 150 1.59 -3.15 3.68
CA ASP A 150 1.86 -4.59 3.56
C ASP A 150 1.75 -5.14 2.12
N THR A 151 2.42 -4.44 1.20
CA THR A 151 2.47 -4.77 -0.22
C THR A 151 3.81 -5.38 -0.59
N LYS A 152 3.79 -6.45 -1.37
CA LYS A 152 4.98 -7.04 -1.98
C LYS A 152 4.79 -7.20 -3.49
N ARG A 153 5.84 -6.93 -4.26
CA ARG A 153 5.91 -7.19 -5.70
C ARG A 153 6.51 -8.58 -5.97
N TYR A 154 6.02 -9.22 -7.01
CA TYR A 154 6.44 -10.54 -7.48
C TYR A 154 6.68 -10.47 -8.98
N CYS A 155 7.80 -11.01 -9.42
CA CYS A 155 8.21 -11.14 -10.81
C CYS A 155 9.16 -12.34 -10.95
N GLY A 156 9.64 -12.60 -12.16
CA GLY A 156 10.47 -13.74 -12.52
C GLY A 156 9.67 -15.02 -12.73
N GLN A 157 10.39 -16.14 -12.71
CA GLN A 157 9.83 -17.48 -12.99
C GLN A 157 9.57 -18.31 -11.73
N THR A 158 9.92 -17.77 -10.57
CA THR A 158 9.75 -18.47 -9.29
C THR A 158 8.33 -18.28 -8.76
N ARG A 159 7.57 -19.37 -8.71
CA ARG A 159 6.21 -19.37 -8.19
C ARG A 159 6.17 -18.93 -6.71
N PRO A 160 5.38 -17.90 -6.35
CA PRO A 160 5.24 -17.48 -4.96
C PRO A 160 4.61 -18.58 -4.09
N ARG A 161 5.04 -18.63 -2.81
CA ARG A 161 4.36 -19.44 -1.79
C ARG A 161 2.94 -18.93 -1.57
N SER A 162 2.10 -19.77 -0.94
CA SER A 162 0.73 -19.35 -0.60
C SER A 162 0.73 -18.10 0.27
N ILE A 163 -0.11 -17.13 -0.09
CA ILE A 163 -0.21 -15.82 0.59
C ILE A 163 -1.55 -15.78 1.32
N ILE A 164 -1.56 -15.42 2.59
CA ILE A 164 -2.78 -15.24 3.38
C ILE A 164 -2.92 -13.74 3.68
N SER A 165 -4.12 -13.19 3.51
CA SER A 165 -4.43 -11.81 3.86
C SER A 165 -4.31 -11.59 5.38
N LYS A 166 -4.05 -10.34 5.78
CA LYS A 166 -4.07 -9.90 7.18
C LYS A 166 -5.44 -9.35 7.60
N THR A 167 -6.23 -8.90 6.64
CA THR A 167 -7.60 -8.41 6.85
C THR A 167 -8.57 -9.23 6.00
N ASN A 168 -9.87 -8.94 6.12
CA ASN A 168 -10.89 -9.49 5.23
C ASN A 168 -10.85 -8.88 3.81
N LYS A 169 -9.81 -8.13 3.47
CA LYS A 169 -9.59 -7.52 2.16
C LYS A 169 -8.22 -7.90 1.63
N LEU A 170 -8.14 -8.12 0.32
CA LEU A 170 -6.90 -8.37 -0.39
C LEU A 170 -6.98 -7.73 -1.78
N GLU A 171 -5.90 -7.10 -2.21
CA GLU A 171 -5.80 -6.52 -3.55
C GLU A 171 -4.59 -7.07 -4.31
N LEU A 172 -4.81 -7.38 -5.59
CA LEU A 172 -3.76 -7.74 -6.55
C LEU A 172 -3.70 -6.66 -7.63
N LYS A 173 -2.50 -6.25 -8.02
CA LYS A 173 -2.25 -5.33 -9.13
C LYS A 173 -1.17 -5.89 -10.04
N PHE A 174 -1.52 -6.21 -11.27
CA PHE A 174 -0.56 -6.62 -12.30
C PHE A 174 -0.27 -5.42 -13.22
N VAL A 175 1.02 -5.17 -13.45
CA VAL A 175 1.53 -4.14 -14.36
C VAL A 175 2.52 -4.80 -15.31
N SER A 176 2.36 -4.55 -16.61
CA SER A 176 3.38 -4.82 -17.62
C SER A 176 3.79 -3.53 -18.33
N ASP A 177 5.00 -3.52 -18.87
CA ASP A 177 5.51 -2.45 -19.73
C ASP A 177 5.14 -2.69 -21.21
N CYS A 178 5.81 -1.97 -22.12
CA CYS A 178 5.49 -1.97 -23.55
C CYS A 178 5.95 -3.23 -24.33
N ILE A 179 6.58 -4.21 -23.65
CA ILE A 179 7.07 -5.44 -24.28
C ILE A 179 6.16 -6.61 -23.90
N GLU A 180 5.64 -7.33 -24.89
CA GLU A 180 4.90 -8.58 -24.67
C GLU A 180 5.87 -9.72 -24.41
N ASP A 181 6.03 -10.10 -23.14
CA ASP A 181 6.90 -11.21 -22.77
C ASP A 181 6.43 -11.84 -21.46
N GLY A 182 6.61 -13.15 -21.30
CA GLY A 182 6.18 -13.91 -20.12
C GLY A 182 4.74 -14.43 -20.21
N ARG A 183 4.52 -15.66 -19.75
CA ARG A 183 3.20 -16.34 -19.80
C ARG A 183 2.25 -15.94 -18.66
N GLY A 184 2.72 -15.11 -17.74
CA GLY A 184 1.96 -14.54 -16.64
C GLY A 184 1.68 -15.54 -15.52
N PHE A 185 0.46 -15.55 -15.00
CA PHE A 185 0.13 -16.29 -13.79
C PHE A 185 -1.33 -16.75 -13.76
N LYS A 186 -1.56 -17.81 -13.01
CA LYS A 186 -2.91 -18.27 -12.60
C LYS A 186 -2.90 -18.54 -11.10
N VAL A 187 -3.76 -17.81 -10.39
CA VAL A 187 -3.89 -17.89 -8.94
C VAL A 187 -5.33 -18.20 -8.56
N ARG A 188 -5.51 -19.17 -7.68
CA ARG A 188 -6.78 -19.45 -7.02
C ARG A 188 -6.81 -18.72 -5.69
N PHE A 189 -7.94 -18.10 -5.37
CA PHE A 189 -8.21 -17.65 -4.01
C PHE A 189 -9.29 -18.51 -3.37
N ASP A 190 -9.14 -18.73 -2.07
CA ASP A 190 -10.13 -19.39 -1.23
C ASP A 190 -10.33 -18.58 0.05
N LEU A 191 -11.58 -18.46 0.50
CA LEU A 191 -11.87 -17.90 1.81
C LEU A 191 -11.60 -18.96 2.87
N ILE A 192 -10.84 -18.58 3.88
CA ILE A 192 -10.53 -19.43 5.02
C ILE A 192 -11.01 -18.76 6.30
N SER A 193 -11.47 -19.56 7.24
CA SER A 193 -11.83 -19.07 8.58
C SER A 193 -10.63 -18.39 9.21
N ALA A 194 -10.80 -17.16 9.70
CA ALA A 194 -9.75 -16.44 10.42
C ALA A 194 -9.29 -17.22 11.67
N TYR A 195 -10.16 -18.07 12.23
CA TYR A 195 -9.86 -18.93 13.39
C TYR A 195 -8.97 -20.14 13.06
N ASN A 196 -8.94 -20.57 11.79
CA ASN A 196 -8.16 -21.74 11.34
C ASN A 196 -6.82 -21.35 10.71
N VAL A 197 -6.56 -20.05 10.54
CA VAL A 197 -5.20 -19.57 10.32
C VAL A 197 -4.53 -19.61 11.69
N PRO A 198 -3.30 -20.15 11.83
CA PRO A 198 -2.51 -19.91 13.03
C PRO A 198 -2.40 -18.39 13.14
N MET A 199 -3.25 -17.80 13.97
CA MET A 199 -3.25 -16.38 14.21
C MET A 199 -1.83 -16.08 14.66
N ALA A 200 -1.12 -15.24 13.91
CA ALA A 200 -0.24 -14.31 14.60
C ALA A 200 -1.12 -13.72 15.71
N PRO A 201 -0.76 -13.91 16.99
CA PRO A 201 -1.70 -13.86 18.10
C PRO A 201 -2.54 -12.59 18.01
N SER A 202 -3.86 -12.75 18.17
CA SER A 202 -4.75 -11.60 18.37
C SER A 202 -4.12 -10.66 19.36
N THR A 203 -4.28 -9.38 19.08
CA THR A 203 -4.03 -8.24 19.94
C THR A 203 -4.85 -8.20 21.24
N THR A 204 -5.19 -9.36 21.83
CA THR A 204 -5.07 -9.47 23.29
C THR A 204 -3.59 -9.23 23.61
N PRO A 205 -3.22 -8.33 24.54
CA PRO A 205 -1.83 -8.16 24.90
C PRO A 205 -1.32 -9.52 25.41
N TYR A 206 -0.62 -10.25 24.54
CA TYR A 206 0.16 -11.41 24.92
C TYR A 206 1.30 -10.84 25.76
N ILE A 207 1.06 -10.76 27.06
CA ILE A 207 2.13 -10.67 28.05
C ILE A 207 2.80 -12.04 27.96
N PRO A 208 4.02 -12.14 27.41
CA PRO A 208 4.68 -13.43 27.29
C PRO A 208 4.76 -14.04 28.68
N GLN A 209 4.36 -15.31 28.83
CA GLN A 209 4.43 -16.03 30.11
C GLN A 209 5.87 -16.17 30.67
N SER A 210 6.86 -15.54 30.02
CA SER A 210 8.22 -15.36 30.51
C SER A 210 8.83 -13.96 30.36
N CYS A 211 8.15 -12.93 29.81
CA CYS A 211 8.59 -11.56 30.07
C CYS A 211 7.97 -11.19 31.42
N SER A 212 8.68 -11.49 32.51
CA SER A 212 8.39 -10.79 33.76
C SER A 212 8.50 -9.29 33.44
N ARG A 213 7.56 -8.49 33.93
CA ARG A 213 7.53 -7.02 33.76
C ARG A 213 8.77 -6.31 34.35
N VAL A 214 9.77 -7.09 34.79
CA VAL A 214 10.87 -6.71 35.66
C VAL A 214 12.16 -6.47 34.87
N ASP A 215 12.26 -6.91 33.61
CA ASP A 215 13.50 -6.84 32.80
C ASP A 215 13.37 -6.09 31.45
N CYS A 216 12.23 -5.50 31.14
CA CYS A 216 12.11 -4.59 30.00
C CYS A 216 12.77 -3.23 30.28
N GLY A 217 13.31 -2.57 29.25
CA GLY A 217 13.89 -1.23 29.39
C GLY A 217 15.23 -1.16 30.14
N LYS A 218 15.91 -2.30 30.36
CA LYS A 218 17.26 -2.34 30.94
C LYS A 218 18.33 -2.31 29.84
N ALA A 219 19.28 -1.39 29.97
CA ALA A 219 20.44 -1.38 29.08
C ALA A 219 21.27 -2.61 29.39
N HIS A 220 21.86 -3.24 28.37
CA HIS A 220 22.85 -4.29 28.58
C HIS A 220 24.23 -3.69 28.96
N ASP A 221 24.25 -2.68 29.85
CA ASP A 221 25.43 -1.96 30.32
C ASP A 221 25.13 -1.24 31.65
N GLU A 222 26.07 -1.26 32.59
CA GLU A 222 25.98 -0.57 33.88
C GLU A 222 26.55 0.86 33.85
N SER A 223 27.15 1.28 32.72
CA SER A 223 27.71 2.62 32.59
C SER A 223 26.61 3.68 32.33
N ALA A 224 26.38 4.53 33.32
CA ALA A 224 25.37 5.59 33.28
C ALA A 224 25.75 6.81 32.40
N ARG A 225 26.96 6.84 31.82
CA ARG A 225 27.49 8.02 31.11
C ARG A 225 28.37 7.65 29.92
N ILE A 226 28.00 8.16 28.75
CA ILE A 226 28.79 8.04 27.52
C ILE A 226 29.69 9.29 27.42
N VAL A 227 31.02 9.11 27.41
CA VAL A 227 32.00 10.17 27.16
C VAL A 227 32.98 9.67 26.11
N GLY A 228 33.11 10.38 24.98
CA GLY A 228 34.03 10.00 23.88
C GLY A 228 33.62 8.75 23.08
N GLY A 229 32.32 8.53 22.87
CA GLY A 229 31.74 7.24 22.48
C GLY A 229 32.26 6.58 21.19
N SER A 230 32.19 5.24 21.18
CA SER A 230 32.38 4.36 20.03
C SER A 230 31.05 3.72 19.63
N GLU A 231 30.95 3.19 18.40
CA GLU A 231 29.73 2.52 17.90
C GLU A 231 29.29 1.40 18.85
N PHE A 232 28.00 1.40 19.21
CA PHE A 232 27.46 0.41 20.14
C PHE A 232 27.32 -0.96 19.48
N ARG A 233 27.52 -2.02 20.28
CA ARG A 233 27.17 -3.38 19.84
C ARG A 233 25.67 -3.47 19.50
N PRO A 234 25.30 -4.31 18.52
CA PRO A 234 23.90 -4.56 18.19
C PRO A 234 23.03 -4.83 19.42
N HIS A 235 21.90 -4.13 19.50
CA HIS A 235 20.86 -4.28 20.55
C HIS A 235 21.26 -3.87 21.98
N LYS A 236 22.34 -3.12 22.17
CA LYS A 236 22.76 -2.61 23.49
C LYS A 236 21.68 -1.76 24.18
N TYR A 237 20.98 -0.93 23.39
CA TYR A 237 19.85 -0.10 23.84
C TYR A 237 18.59 -0.46 23.03
N PRO A 238 17.81 -1.45 23.48
CA PRO A 238 16.73 -2.02 22.67
C PRO A 238 15.54 -1.08 22.44
N TRP A 239 15.42 -0.01 23.22
CA TRP A 239 14.36 1.00 23.08
C TRP A 239 14.72 2.13 22.11
N LEU A 240 15.92 2.16 21.53
CA LEU A 240 16.29 3.21 20.58
C LEU A 240 15.56 3.01 19.25
N VAL A 241 14.93 4.07 18.75
CA VAL A 241 14.09 4.03 17.54
C VAL A 241 14.46 5.17 16.59
N PRO A 242 14.85 4.88 15.34
CA PRO A 242 14.96 5.92 14.32
C PRO A 242 13.59 6.42 13.85
N ILE A 243 13.49 7.73 13.65
CA ILE A 243 12.30 8.45 13.21
C ILE A 243 12.54 9.01 11.80
N PHE A 244 11.54 8.84 10.94
CA PHE A 244 11.55 9.28 9.55
C PHE A 244 10.38 10.21 9.26
N ASP A 245 10.58 11.13 8.32
CA ASP A 245 9.55 12.05 7.82
C ASP A 245 8.59 11.38 6.81
N ASP A 246 7.67 12.17 6.27
CA ASP A 246 6.68 11.77 5.26
C ASP A 246 7.29 11.25 3.93
N PHE A 247 8.56 11.53 3.69
CA PHE A 247 9.33 11.07 2.53
C PHE A 247 10.25 9.89 2.84
N TYR A 248 10.14 9.29 4.04
CA TYR A 248 11.00 8.23 4.55
C TYR A 248 12.48 8.66 4.73
N THR A 249 12.73 9.95 4.92
CA THR A 249 14.06 10.49 5.23
C THR A 249 14.28 10.40 6.74
N TYR A 250 15.45 9.90 7.18
CA TYR A 250 15.80 9.87 8.60
C TYR A 250 15.99 11.31 9.11
N ILE A 251 15.28 11.68 10.16
CA ILE A 251 15.29 13.06 10.67
C ILE A 251 15.68 13.14 12.15
N CYS A 252 15.31 12.14 12.96
CA CYS A 252 15.50 12.16 14.40
C CYS A 252 15.57 10.73 14.96
N SER A 253 15.84 10.64 16.27
CA SER A 253 15.68 9.41 17.04
C SER A 253 14.69 9.61 18.18
N GLY A 254 14.18 8.52 18.73
CA GLY A 254 13.32 8.50 19.90
C GLY A 254 13.52 7.24 20.74
N SER A 255 12.82 7.21 21.87
CA SER A 255 12.83 6.10 22.82
C SER A 255 11.45 5.46 22.88
N LEU A 256 11.37 4.15 22.67
CA LEU A 256 10.15 3.39 22.87
C LEU A 256 9.86 3.28 24.38
N ILE A 257 8.82 3.97 24.84
CA ILE A 257 8.45 4.04 26.27
C ILE A 257 7.25 3.16 26.61
N SER A 258 6.54 2.66 25.58
CA SER A 258 5.47 1.69 25.71
C SER A 258 5.22 1.00 24.37
N PRO A 259 4.36 -0.05 24.31
CA PRO A 259 3.99 -0.70 23.05
C PRO A 259 3.36 0.23 22.00
N ARG A 260 2.96 1.47 22.36
CA ARG A 260 2.27 2.40 21.46
C ARG A 260 2.85 3.82 21.44
N PHE A 261 3.85 4.12 22.26
CA PHE A 261 4.37 5.47 22.41
C PHE A 261 5.88 5.49 22.28
N VAL A 262 6.36 6.38 21.41
CA VAL A 262 7.76 6.75 21.26
C VAL A 262 7.91 8.19 21.77
N LEU A 263 8.83 8.41 22.69
CA LEU A 263 9.20 9.73 23.18
C LEU A 263 10.35 10.29 22.33
N THR A 264 10.22 11.52 21.88
CA THR A 264 11.26 12.25 21.15
C THR A 264 11.20 13.75 21.48
N ALA A 265 12.14 14.53 20.97
CA ALA A 265 12.16 15.97 21.16
C ALA A 265 11.01 16.65 20.37
N ALA A 266 10.40 17.68 20.93
CA ALA A 266 9.27 18.39 20.30
C ALA A 266 9.61 18.93 18.90
N HIS A 267 10.82 19.47 18.71
CA HIS A 267 11.28 19.98 17.41
C HIS A 267 11.40 18.89 16.32
N CYS A 268 11.48 17.60 16.70
CA CYS A 268 11.40 16.49 15.75
C CYS A 268 9.99 16.27 15.20
N CYS A 269 8.97 16.91 15.79
CA CYS A 269 7.55 16.75 15.46
C CYS A 269 6.88 18.04 14.95
N GLU A 270 7.41 19.22 15.25
CA GLU A 270 6.74 20.52 15.05
C GLU A 270 6.34 20.86 13.59
N ASN A 271 6.95 20.22 12.58
CA ASN A 271 6.68 20.49 11.16
C ASN A 271 6.27 19.24 10.35
N GLN A 272 5.87 18.16 11.02
CA GLN A 272 5.63 16.87 10.37
C GLN A 272 4.15 16.50 10.42
N LYS A 273 3.55 16.23 9.24
CA LYS A 273 2.14 15.79 9.17
C LYS A 273 2.01 14.33 9.58
N LYS A 274 2.99 13.49 9.24
CA LYS A 274 3.16 12.15 9.82
C LYS A 274 4.64 11.83 10.01
N LEU A 275 4.87 10.92 10.97
CA LEU A 275 6.18 10.39 11.31
C LEU A 275 6.13 8.87 11.21
N TYR A 276 7.22 8.27 10.74
CA TYR A 276 7.40 6.83 10.69
C TYR A 276 8.52 6.42 11.62
N VAL A 277 8.39 5.23 12.21
CA VAL A 277 9.40 4.65 13.10
C VAL A 277 9.74 3.25 12.64
N LYS A 278 11.01 2.86 12.82
CA LYS A 278 11.46 1.49 12.55
C LYS A 278 11.96 0.86 13.84
N LEU A 279 11.19 -0.09 14.39
CA LEU A 279 11.54 -0.77 15.64
C LEU A 279 12.54 -1.91 15.41
N GLY A 280 13.44 -2.12 16.37
CA GLY A 280 14.37 -3.26 16.38
C GLY A 280 15.48 -3.22 15.32
N ALA A 281 15.62 -2.13 14.56
CA ALA A 281 16.70 -1.95 13.60
C ALA A 281 18.01 -1.61 14.31
N HIS A 282 19.11 -2.24 13.90
CA HIS A 282 20.45 -1.85 14.36
C HIS A 282 21.13 -0.91 13.36
N SER A 283 20.83 -1.05 12.07
CA SER A 283 21.31 -0.14 11.02
C SER A 283 20.17 0.41 10.16
N LEU A 284 20.30 1.67 9.76
CA LEU A 284 19.36 2.33 8.84
C LEU A 284 19.35 1.68 7.44
N ARG A 285 20.42 0.97 7.08
CA ARG A 285 20.59 0.30 5.78
C ARG A 285 19.99 -1.12 5.72
N GLU A 286 19.58 -1.69 6.86
CA GLU A 286 18.95 -3.02 6.88
C GLU A 286 17.56 -2.97 6.22
N GLY A 287 17.26 -3.89 5.29
CA GLY A 287 15.91 -4.02 4.71
C GLY A 287 14.84 -4.33 5.76
N LEU A 288 13.58 -3.96 5.49
CA LEU A 288 12.44 -4.31 6.33
C LEU A 288 12.39 -5.84 6.52
N TYR A 289 12.20 -6.28 7.77
CA TYR A 289 12.08 -7.67 8.24
C TYR A 289 13.38 -8.40 8.62
N ARG A 290 13.85 -8.12 9.84
CA ARG A 290 14.07 -9.20 10.81
C ARG A 290 13.23 -8.90 12.05
N PRO A 291 12.26 -9.74 12.44
CA PRO A 291 11.62 -9.61 13.74
C PRO A 291 12.68 -9.91 14.78
N VAL A 292 13.20 -8.86 15.43
CA VAL A 292 14.02 -9.02 16.62
C VAL A 292 13.04 -9.32 17.74
N SER A 293 12.91 -10.59 18.09
CA SER A 293 12.27 -11.02 19.33
C SER A 293 13.10 -10.50 20.51
N LYS A 294 12.87 -9.28 20.93
CA LYS A 294 13.36 -8.76 22.21
C LYS A 294 12.22 -8.02 22.89
N CYS A 295 11.88 -8.46 24.11
CA CYS A 295 10.81 -7.90 24.92
C CYS A 295 10.98 -6.37 24.99
N VAL A 296 9.92 -5.63 24.66
CA VAL A 296 9.72 -4.23 25.07
C VAL A 296 8.82 -4.27 26.29
#